data_AF-A0A3M6FR22-F1
#
_entry.id   AF-A0A3M6FR22-F1
#
_cell.length_a   1.000
_cell.length_b   1.000
_cell.length_c   1.000
_cell.angle_alpha   90.00
_cell.angle_beta   90.00
_cell.angle_gamma   90.00
#
_symmetry.space_group_name_H-M   'P 1'
#
loop_
_entity.id
_entity.type
_entity.pdbx_description
1 polymer ?
#
loop_
_entity_poly.entity_id
_entity_poly.type
_entity_poly.pdbx_seq_one_letter_code
_entity_poly.pdbx_strand_id
1 'polypeptide(L)'
;MACTAMDTARFAPGTCKCSLHDEQFVCLRWQQHQPDYRRCPMTEWSLAELIPHAGDMILIDQVLSFDQEQIQTRLTVRADGLFNQPDGSLPAWLGIELMAQSVAAYAGCQARTKGEAVKLGFLLGSRKFECNVARFPLGSELHIHAVRSLQDDSGMGVFECTLTGPDIKAFA
;
A
#
# COMPACT_ATOMS: atom_id res chain seq x y z
N MET A 1 19.20 57.54 0.74
CA MET A 1 19.87 57.87 -0.54
C MET A 1 19.95 56.56 -1.31
N ALA A 2 19.17 56.47 -2.41
CA ALA A 2 19.19 55.45 -3.48
C ALA A 2 18.85 53.98 -3.08
N CYS A 3 18.17 53.17 -3.88
CA CYS A 3 17.60 53.35 -5.21
C CYS A 3 16.49 52.30 -5.44
N THR A 4 15.41 52.72 -6.08
CA THR A 4 14.39 51.88 -6.72
C THR A 4 14.98 51.23 -7.98
N ALA A 5 14.61 49.98 -8.28
CA ALA A 5 14.46 49.51 -9.66
C ALA A 5 13.56 48.27 -9.69
N MET A 6 12.40 48.43 -10.32
CA MET A 6 11.67 47.35 -10.98
C MET A 6 12.55 46.82 -12.12
N ASP A 7 12.53 45.51 -12.36
CA ASP A 7 12.34 45.08 -13.75
C ASP A 7 11.63 43.73 -13.86
N THR A 8 10.69 43.73 -14.78
CA THR A 8 9.82 42.66 -15.18
C THR A 8 10.49 41.86 -16.29
N ALA A 9 10.68 40.56 -16.11
CA ALA A 9 10.91 39.65 -17.23
C ALA A 9 9.93 38.49 -17.16
N ARG A 10 9.00 38.54 -18.12
CA ARG A 10 7.97 37.55 -18.43
C ARG A 10 8.64 36.28 -18.94
N PHE A 11 8.22 35.11 -18.45
CA PHE A 11 8.17 33.89 -19.23
C PHE A 11 6.95 33.08 -18.80
N ALA A 12 6.00 32.96 -19.71
CA ALA A 12 4.94 31.95 -19.73
C ALA A 12 4.96 31.33 -21.14
N PRO A 13 4.28 30.22 -21.43
CA PRO A 13 4.07 29.01 -20.65
C PRO A 13 4.63 27.79 -21.41
N GLY A 14 5.51 27.01 -20.78
CA GLY A 14 5.92 25.71 -21.32
C GLY A 14 4.87 24.66 -21.00
N THR A 15 3.94 24.44 -21.92
CA THR A 15 3.05 23.27 -21.88
C THR A 15 3.86 22.01 -22.16
N CYS A 16 4.40 21.38 -21.12
CA CYS A 16 4.78 19.98 -21.23
C CYS A 16 3.51 19.15 -21.07
N LYS A 17 2.84 18.88 -22.20
CA LYS A 17 1.90 17.76 -22.29
C LYS A 17 2.70 16.47 -22.09
N CYS A 18 2.91 16.07 -20.85
CA CYS A 18 3.08 14.65 -20.56
C CYS A 18 1.67 14.06 -20.52
N SER A 19 1.40 13.15 -21.43
CA SER A 19 0.19 12.33 -21.45
C SER A 19 0.02 11.68 -20.09
N LEU A 20 -1.02 12.09 -19.36
CA LEU A 20 -1.55 11.37 -18.22
C LEU A 20 -2.03 10.01 -18.72
N HIS A 21 -1.17 9.00 -18.59
CA HIS A 21 -1.62 7.62 -18.65
C HIS A 21 -2.39 7.32 -17.36
N ASP A 22 -3.37 6.41 -17.45
CA ASP A 22 -4.26 6.02 -16.37
C ASP A 22 -3.51 5.35 -15.21
N GLU A 23 -2.93 6.15 -14.32
CA GLU A 23 -2.23 5.66 -13.14
C GLU A 23 -3.22 5.34 -12.00
N GLN A 24 -3.14 4.11 -11.49
CA GLN A 24 -4.06 3.48 -10.54
C GLN A 24 -3.36 3.36 -9.19
N PHE A 25 -4.10 3.66 -8.12
CA PHE A 25 -3.50 4.03 -6.84
C PHE A 25 -4.41 3.68 -5.66
N VAL A 26 -3.85 3.04 -4.63
CA VAL A 26 -4.40 2.91 -3.27
C VAL A 26 -3.92 4.09 -2.42
N CYS A 27 -4.85 4.84 -1.83
CA CYS A 27 -4.54 6.04 -1.04
C CYS A 27 -4.81 5.81 0.44
N LEU A 28 -3.78 5.93 1.27
CA LEU A 28 -3.82 5.80 2.73
C LEU A 28 -3.27 7.07 3.36
N ARG A 29 -3.75 7.47 4.54
CA ARG A 29 -3.18 8.60 5.28
C ARG A 29 -2.70 8.21 6.68
N TRP A 30 -1.44 8.58 6.93
CA TRP A 30 -0.66 8.48 8.17
C TRP A 30 -0.25 9.92 8.57
N GLN A 31 0.61 10.12 9.57
CA GLN A 31 1.10 11.46 9.95
C GLN A 31 2.55 11.37 10.44
N GLN A 32 3.58 11.66 9.60
CA GLN A 32 4.98 11.98 10.00
C GLN A 32 6.05 12.19 8.89
N HIS A 33 7.14 12.86 9.32
CA HIS A 33 8.35 13.40 8.67
C HIS A 33 9.52 12.37 8.52
N GLN A 34 10.45 12.55 7.56
CA GLN A 34 11.48 11.56 7.14
C GLN A 34 12.87 11.72 7.83
N PRO A 35 13.63 10.62 8.08
CA PRO A 35 14.79 10.28 7.23
C PRO A 35 15.12 8.77 7.01
N ASP A 36 16.18 8.54 6.22
CA ASP A 36 16.76 7.38 5.49
C ASP A 36 17.30 6.18 6.34
N TYR A 37 17.21 4.93 5.81
CA TYR A 37 18.30 3.92 5.66
C TYR A 37 17.84 2.47 5.27
N ARG A 38 18.81 1.63 4.85
CA ARG A 38 18.84 0.39 4.05
C ARG A 38 18.12 -0.88 4.60
N ARG A 39 17.71 -1.70 3.61
CA ARG A 39 17.26 -3.12 3.50
C ARG A 39 17.36 -4.04 4.74
N CYS A 40 16.23 -4.69 5.08
CA CYS A 40 16.08 -5.64 6.20
C CYS A 40 15.77 -7.08 5.70
N PRO A 41 16.19 -8.15 6.42
CA PRO A 41 15.78 -9.55 6.17
C PRO A 41 14.31 -9.76 6.58
N MET A 42 13.76 -10.96 6.33
CA MET A 42 12.40 -11.35 6.78
C MET A 42 12.12 -10.86 8.21
N THR A 43 10.97 -10.22 8.39
CA THR A 43 10.69 -9.38 9.54
C THR A 43 10.57 -10.18 10.86
N GLU A 44 11.22 -9.72 11.95
CA GLU A 44 11.12 -10.35 13.28
C GLU A 44 9.79 -10.06 14.02
N TRP A 45 9.00 -9.11 13.51
CA TRP A 45 7.74 -8.67 14.10
C TRP A 45 6.57 -9.52 13.63
N SER A 46 5.66 -9.86 14.56
CA SER A 46 4.38 -10.45 14.18
C SER A 46 3.50 -9.44 13.44
N LEU A 47 2.52 -9.91 12.65
CA LEU A 47 1.62 -8.99 11.96
C LEU A 47 0.78 -8.14 12.93
N ALA A 48 0.35 -8.71 14.05
CA ALA A 48 -0.36 -7.98 15.10
C ALA A 48 0.47 -6.83 15.71
N GLU A 49 1.79 -6.87 15.56
CA GLU A 49 2.70 -5.81 15.98
C GLU A 49 2.94 -4.74 14.91
N LEU A 50 2.53 -5.01 13.66
CA LEU A 50 2.76 -4.17 12.48
C LEU A 50 1.50 -3.48 11.99
N ILE A 51 0.31 -4.05 12.20
CA ILE A 51 -0.95 -3.48 11.75
C ILE A 51 -1.92 -3.29 12.92
N PRO A 52 -2.80 -2.27 12.89
CA PRO A 52 -3.76 -2.01 13.95
C PRO A 52 -4.94 -3.01 13.98
N HIS A 53 -5.07 -3.86 12.96
CA HIS A 53 -6.06 -4.94 12.92
C HIS A 53 -5.75 -5.99 14.00
N ALA A 54 -6.77 -6.70 14.46
CA ALA A 54 -6.65 -7.71 15.51
C ALA A 54 -7.50 -8.94 15.24
N GLY A 55 -7.08 -10.09 15.77
CA GLY A 55 -7.78 -11.36 15.63
C GLY A 55 -8.01 -11.73 14.16
N ASP A 56 -9.21 -12.21 13.86
CA ASP A 56 -9.61 -12.69 12.53
C ASP A 56 -9.69 -11.57 11.46
N MET A 57 -9.49 -10.30 11.85
CA MET A 57 -9.37 -9.17 10.91
C MET A 57 -7.94 -8.93 10.40
N ILE A 58 -6.96 -9.74 10.84
CA ILE A 58 -5.63 -9.80 10.21
C ILE A 58 -5.73 -10.80 9.04
N LEU A 59 -5.75 -10.28 7.82
CA LEU A 59 -6.07 -11.07 6.61
C LEU A 59 -4.84 -11.45 5.77
N ILE A 60 -3.68 -10.84 6.07
CA ILE A 60 -2.39 -11.25 5.53
C ILE A 60 -1.70 -12.23 6.50
N ASP A 61 -0.86 -13.13 6.00
CA ASP A 61 -0.18 -14.13 6.83
C ASP A 61 1.24 -13.72 7.22
N GLN A 62 1.95 -13.04 6.30
CA GLN A 62 3.38 -12.79 6.47
C GLN A 62 3.86 -11.61 5.62
N VAL A 63 4.80 -10.83 6.17
CA VAL A 63 5.66 -9.92 5.40
C VAL A 63 6.87 -10.72 4.90
N LEU A 64 7.03 -10.80 3.58
CA LEU A 64 8.13 -11.51 2.92
C LEU A 64 9.38 -10.63 2.81
N SER A 65 9.20 -9.37 2.43
CA SER A 65 10.27 -8.38 2.35
C SER A 65 9.70 -6.97 2.39
N PHE A 66 10.49 -6.00 2.83
CA PHE A 66 10.17 -4.58 2.72
C PHE A 66 11.46 -3.77 2.61
N ASP A 67 11.35 -2.57 2.06
CA ASP A 67 12.41 -1.57 2.06
C ASP A 67 11.80 -0.17 2.20
N GLN A 68 12.53 0.86 1.76
CA GLN A 68 12.09 2.24 1.88
C GLN A 68 10.87 2.57 1.02
N GLU A 69 10.62 1.85 -0.07
CA GLU A 69 9.62 2.19 -1.07
C GLU A 69 8.55 1.13 -1.24
N GLN A 70 8.81 -0.11 -0.84
CA GLN A 70 7.92 -1.22 -1.14
C GLN A 70 7.81 -2.26 -0.01
N ILE A 71 6.77 -3.08 -0.11
CA ILE A 71 6.55 -4.28 0.70
C ILE A 71 6.02 -5.42 -0.15
N GLN A 72 6.43 -6.63 0.20
CA GLN A 72 5.84 -7.87 -0.29
C GLN A 72 5.26 -8.65 0.88
N THR A 73 4.00 -9.05 0.77
CA THR A 73 3.30 -9.88 1.74
C THR A 73 2.70 -11.11 1.05
N ARG A 74 2.28 -12.08 1.85
CA ARG A 74 1.49 -13.21 1.34
C ARG A 74 0.33 -13.56 2.25
N LEU A 75 -0.63 -14.28 1.68
CA LEU A 75 -1.62 -15.03 2.42
C LEU A 75 -1.98 -16.34 1.71
N THR A 76 -2.56 -17.28 2.46
CA THR A 76 -3.26 -18.45 1.94
C THR A 76 -4.76 -18.28 2.15
N VAL A 77 -5.56 -18.50 1.11
CA VAL A 77 -7.02 -18.54 1.25
C VAL A 77 -7.41 -19.77 2.06
N ARG A 78 -8.06 -19.58 3.21
CA ARG A 78 -8.54 -20.65 4.11
C ARG A 78 -10.06 -20.61 4.21
N ALA A 79 -10.69 -21.72 4.57
CA ALA A 79 -12.16 -21.86 4.55
C ALA A 79 -12.87 -21.30 5.79
N ASP A 80 -12.12 -20.87 6.80
CA ASP A 80 -12.57 -20.51 8.15
C ASP A 80 -12.52 -19.00 8.43
N GLY A 81 -12.25 -18.18 7.42
CA GLY A 81 -12.19 -16.72 7.56
C GLY A 81 -13.55 -16.03 7.51
N LEU A 82 -13.58 -14.81 8.05
CA LEU A 82 -14.78 -13.98 8.21
C LEU A 82 -15.52 -13.65 6.89
N PHE A 83 -14.79 -13.64 5.78
CA PHE A 83 -15.28 -13.18 4.47
C PHE A 83 -15.44 -14.30 3.44
N ASN A 84 -15.28 -15.56 3.87
CA ASN A 84 -15.37 -16.68 2.97
C ASN A 84 -16.79 -16.89 2.44
N GLN A 85 -16.87 -17.28 1.18
CA GLN A 85 -18.08 -17.81 0.57
C GLN A 85 -18.33 -19.26 1.03
N PRO A 86 -19.53 -19.83 0.78
CA PRO A 86 -19.83 -21.21 1.17
C PRO A 86 -18.88 -22.27 0.59
N ASP A 87 -18.18 -21.96 -0.50
CA ASP A 87 -17.16 -22.84 -1.11
C ASP A 87 -15.75 -22.64 -0.53
N GLY A 88 -15.60 -21.82 0.51
CA GLY A 88 -14.33 -21.48 1.13
C GLY A 88 -13.49 -20.47 0.35
N SER A 89 -13.96 -19.94 -0.78
CA SER A 89 -13.26 -18.89 -1.53
C SER A 89 -13.42 -17.52 -0.86
N LEU A 90 -12.51 -16.58 -1.17
CA LEU A 90 -12.69 -15.16 -0.83
C LEU A 90 -13.24 -14.41 -2.04
N PRO A 91 -14.18 -13.48 -1.88
CA PRO A 91 -14.62 -12.65 -3.00
C PRO A 91 -13.49 -11.72 -3.47
N ALA A 92 -13.37 -11.52 -4.79
CA ALA A 92 -12.27 -10.74 -5.34
C ALA A 92 -12.24 -9.28 -4.87
N TRP A 93 -13.40 -8.69 -4.53
CA TRP A 93 -13.47 -7.33 -3.98
C TRP A 93 -12.69 -7.18 -2.67
N LEU A 94 -12.43 -8.27 -1.93
CA LEU A 94 -11.59 -8.24 -0.73
C LEU A 94 -10.12 -7.95 -1.06
N GLY A 95 -9.71 -8.07 -2.33
CA GLY A 95 -8.37 -7.72 -2.79
C GLY A 95 -7.92 -6.33 -2.38
N ILE A 96 -8.82 -5.34 -2.36
CA ILE A 96 -8.49 -3.98 -1.92
C ILE A 96 -8.11 -3.92 -0.44
N GLU A 97 -8.77 -4.70 0.41
CA GLU A 97 -8.47 -4.78 1.84
C GLU A 97 -7.14 -5.50 2.08
N LEU A 98 -6.88 -6.60 1.36
CA LEU A 98 -5.61 -7.32 1.45
C LEU A 98 -4.42 -6.42 1.04
N MET A 99 -4.60 -5.61 -0.01
CA MET A 99 -3.63 -4.59 -0.42
C MET A 99 -3.48 -3.49 0.63
N ALA A 100 -4.58 -2.97 1.18
CA ALA A 100 -4.55 -1.95 2.23
C ALA A 100 -3.84 -2.44 3.50
N GLN A 101 -4.06 -3.69 3.93
CA GLN A 101 -3.34 -4.28 5.06
C GLN A 101 -1.85 -4.49 4.77
N SER A 102 -1.50 -4.79 3.53
CA SER A 102 -0.08 -4.85 3.11
C SER A 102 0.57 -3.49 3.21
N VAL A 103 -0.11 -2.41 2.79
CA VAL A 103 0.42 -1.04 2.97
C VAL A 103 0.44 -0.63 4.46
N ALA A 104 -0.53 -1.05 5.26
CA ALA A 104 -0.48 -0.84 6.71
C ALA A 104 0.73 -1.55 7.33
N ALA A 105 1.03 -2.78 6.90
CA ALA A 105 2.21 -3.52 7.34
C ALA A 105 3.51 -2.82 6.91
N TYR A 106 3.55 -2.21 5.71
CA TYR A 106 4.65 -1.36 5.29
C TYR A 106 4.85 -0.18 6.27
N ALA A 107 3.79 0.56 6.57
CA ALA A 107 3.87 1.67 7.53
C ALA A 107 4.31 1.19 8.92
N GLY A 108 3.83 0.02 9.36
CA GLY A 108 4.25 -0.62 10.59
C GLY A 108 5.73 -0.99 10.62
N CYS A 109 6.25 -1.60 9.55
CA CYS A 109 7.67 -1.96 9.43
C CYS A 109 8.56 -0.72 9.47
N GLN A 110 8.14 0.35 8.79
CA GLN A 110 8.85 1.63 8.78
C GLN A 110 8.87 2.27 10.19
N ALA A 111 7.75 2.25 10.91
CA ALA A 111 7.68 2.75 12.29
C ALA A 111 8.58 1.94 13.23
N ARG A 112 8.49 0.60 13.18
CA ARG A 112 9.32 -0.29 14.01
C ARG A 112 10.80 -0.11 13.76
N THR A 113 11.22 0.05 12.50
CA THR A 113 12.62 0.31 12.13
C THR A 113 13.13 1.63 12.73
N LYS A 114 12.25 2.61 12.93
CA LYS A 114 12.56 3.91 13.56
C LYS A 114 12.42 3.91 15.08
N GLY A 115 12.01 2.79 15.69
CA GLY A 115 11.67 2.74 17.12
C GLY A 115 10.40 3.53 17.48
N GLU A 116 9.54 3.79 16.49
CA GLU A 116 8.28 4.51 16.65
C GLU A 116 7.11 3.54 16.85
N ALA A 117 6.03 4.04 17.45
CA ALA A 117 4.80 3.28 17.58
C ALA A 117 4.08 3.14 16.24
N VAL A 118 3.50 1.96 15.98
CA VAL A 118 2.58 1.76 14.86
C VAL A 118 1.35 2.64 15.05
N LYS A 119 0.96 3.35 14.00
CA LYS A 119 -0.16 4.28 14.01
C LYS A 119 -1.34 3.73 13.23
N LEU A 120 -2.54 4.20 13.61
CA LEU A 120 -3.74 3.98 12.82
C LEU A 120 -3.66 4.80 11.52
N GLY A 121 -4.13 4.21 10.43
CA GLY A 121 -4.34 4.89 9.16
C GLY A 121 -5.62 4.40 8.52
N PHE A 122 -6.10 5.21 7.58
CA PHE A 122 -7.41 5.01 6.96
C PHE A 122 -7.24 4.88 5.45
N LEU A 123 -7.83 3.84 4.88
CA LEU A 123 -7.99 3.71 3.44
C LEU A 123 -8.95 4.80 2.98
N LEU A 124 -8.44 5.76 2.21
CA LEU A 124 -9.23 6.87 1.70
C LEU A 124 -9.92 6.51 0.38
N GLY A 125 -9.36 5.55 -0.35
CA GLY A 125 -9.93 4.98 -1.55
C GLY A 125 -8.87 4.34 -2.44
N SER A 126 -9.32 3.75 -3.55
CA SER A 126 -8.48 3.44 -4.71
C SER A 126 -9.08 4.09 -5.95
N ARG A 127 -8.24 4.44 -6.93
CA ARG A 127 -8.72 4.98 -8.20
C ARG A 127 -9.44 3.93 -9.04
N LYS A 128 -8.88 2.72 -9.09
CA LYS A 128 -9.43 1.63 -9.87
C LYS A 128 -8.89 0.32 -9.33
N PHE A 129 -9.79 -0.58 -8.96
CA PHE A 129 -9.47 -1.95 -8.63
C PHE A 129 -9.91 -2.84 -9.78
N GLU A 130 -8.99 -3.62 -10.32
CA GLU A 130 -9.28 -4.62 -11.35
C GLU A 130 -8.79 -5.98 -10.90
N CYS A 131 -9.59 -7.02 -11.16
CA CYS A 131 -9.23 -8.39 -10.89
C CYS A 131 -9.71 -9.28 -12.03
N ASN A 132 -8.85 -10.20 -12.49
CA ASN A 132 -9.20 -11.11 -13.58
C ASN A 132 -10.15 -12.25 -13.17
N VAL A 133 -10.42 -12.41 -11.87
CA VAL A 133 -11.30 -13.43 -11.30
C VAL A 133 -12.36 -12.79 -10.40
N ALA A 134 -13.49 -13.47 -10.21
CA ALA A 134 -14.55 -13.01 -9.31
C ALA A 134 -14.32 -13.44 -7.85
N ARG A 135 -13.47 -14.44 -7.63
CA ARG A 135 -13.15 -15.00 -6.32
C ARG A 135 -11.74 -15.58 -6.31
N PHE A 136 -11.10 -15.56 -5.14
CA PHE A 136 -9.85 -16.25 -4.87
C PHE A 136 -10.17 -17.65 -4.32
N PRO A 137 -9.83 -18.73 -5.04
CA PRO A 137 -10.16 -20.10 -4.63
C PRO A 137 -9.55 -20.48 -3.28
N LEU A 138 -10.22 -21.38 -2.56
CA LEU A 138 -9.70 -22.01 -1.36
C LEU A 138 -8.34 -22.67 -1.64
N GLY A 139 -7.37 -22.47 -0.75
CA GLY A 139 -6.03 -23.02 -0.85
C GLY A 139 -5.09 -22.24 -1.79
N SER A 140 -5.56 -21.19 -2.47
CA SER A 140 -4.67 -20.33 -3.25
C SER A 140 -3.71 -19.56 -2.33
N GLU A 141 -2.41 -19.62 -2.65
CA GLU A 141 -1.43 -18.69 -2.11
C GLU A 141 -1.46 -17.41 -2.95
N LEU A 142 -1.66 -16.28 -2.29
CA LEU A 142 -1.70 -14.97 -2.89
C LEU A 142 -0.51 -14.15 -2.39
N HIS A 143 0.21 -13.53 -3.33
CA HIS A 143 1.30 -12.61 -3.08
C HIS A 143 0.86 -11.19 -3.39
N ILE A 144 1.16 -10.26 -2.50
CA ILE A 144 0.84 -8.85 -2.68
C ILE A 144 2.14 -8.06 -2.68
N HIS A 145 2.31 -7.22 -3.69
CA HIS A 145 3.41 -6.27 -3.78
C HIS A 145 2.83 -4.87 -3.85
N ALA A 146 3.20 -4.03 -2.88
CA ALA A 146 2.81 -2.64 -2.84
C ALA A 146 4.04 -1.75 -2.95
N VAL A 147 4.01 -0.79 -3.88
CA VAL A 147 5.06 0.19 -4.13
C VAL A 147 4.52 1.58 -3.85
N ARG A 148 5.21 2.34 -3.00
CA ARG A 148 4.86 3.72 -2.67
C ARG A 148 5.21 4.63 -3.84
N SER A 149 4.18 5.14 -4.52
CA SER A 149 4.34 6.06 -5.65
C SER A 149 4.51 7.51 -5.17
N LEU A 150 3.70 7.93 -4.18
CA LEU A 150 3.80 9.26 -3.59
C LEU A 150 3.63 9.20 -2.08
N GLN A 151 4.27 10.13 -1.37
CA GLN A 151 3.96 10.42 0.02
C GLN A 151 4.13 11.91 0.27
N ASP A 152 3.18 12.51 0.98
CA ASP A 152 3.24 13.90 1.39
C ASP A 152 3.58 14.06 2.88
N ASP A 153 3.91 15.28 3.29
CA ASP A 153 4.25 15.63 4.67
C ASP A 153 3.05 15.55 5.62
N SER A 154 1.82 15.52 5.08
CA SER A 154 0.61 15.29 5.87
C SER A 154 0.46 13.82 6.29
N GLY A 155 1.33 12.96 5.73
CA GLY A 155 1.42 11.52 5.87
C GLY A 155 0.47 10.76 4.95
N MET A 156 -0.16 11.42 3.98
CA MET A 156 -0.85 10.74 2.88
C MET A 156 0.17 9.98 2.04
N GLY A 157 -0.07 8.70 1.80
CA GLY A 157 0.70 7.83 0.95
C GLY A 157 -0.17 7.24 -0.14
N VAL A 158 0.37 7.20 -1.34
CA VAL A 158 -0.25 6.62 -2.53
C VAL A 158 0.60 5.43 -2.95
N PHE A 159 -0.04 4.28 -3.16
CA PHE A 159 0.61 3.02 -3.45
C PHE A 159 0.03 2.39 -4.70
N GLU A 160 0.90 1.83 -5.54
CA GLU A 160 0.54 0.92 -6.61
C GLU A 160 0.61 -0.49 -6.05
N CYS A 161 -0.50 -1.21 -6.08
CA CYS A 161 -0.59 -2.55 -5.50
C CYS A 161 -0.87 -3.59 -6.59
N THR A 162 -0.19 -4.72 -6.50
CA THR A 162 -0.49 -5.91 -7.30
C THR A 162 -0.73 -7.10 -6.38
N LEU A 163 -1.71 -7.93 -6.72
CA LEU A 163 -1.99 -9.20 -6.07
C LEU A 163 -1.90 -10.29 -7.13
N THR A 164 -1.12 -11.34 -6.85
CA THR A 164 -0.88 -12.45 -7.78
C THR A 164 -1.04 -13.79 -7.09
N GLY A 165 -1.53 -14.77 -7.83
CA GLY A 165 -1.64 -16.17 -7.42
C GLY A 165 -1.73 -17.07 -8.65
N PRO A 166 -1.96 -18.38 -8.51
CA PRO A 166 -2.15 -19.28 -9.64
C PRO A 166 -3.33 -18.81 -10.51
N ASP A 167 -3.04 -18.34 -11.73
CA ASP A 167 -4.00 -17.73 -12.68
C ASP A 167 -4.80 -16.52 -12.14
N ILE A 168 -4.32 -15.89 -11.06
CA ILE A 168 -4.95 -14.74 -10.41
C ILE A 168 -4.06 -13.52 -10.55
N LYS A 169 -4.66 -12.41 -10.98
CA LYS A 169 -4.06 -11.08 -11.02
C LYS A 169 -5.09 -10.03 -10.62
N ALA A 170 -4.71 -9.18 -9.68
CA ALA A 170 -5.44 -7.96 -9.37
C ALA A 170 -4.46 -6.78 -9.23
N PHE A 171 -4.95 -5.58 -9.47
CA PHE A 171 -4.18 -4.34 -9.32
C PHE A 171 -5.06 -3.20 -8.81
N ALA A 172 -4.45 -2.29 -8.05
CA ALA A 172 -5.14 -1.17 -7.41
C ALA A 172 -4.26 0.05 -7.17
#